data_AF-A0A1M7FNG7-F1
#
_entry.id   AF-A0A1M7FNG7-F1
#
_cell.length_a   1.000
_cell.length_b   1.000
_cell.length_c   1.000
_cell.angle_alpha   90.00
_cell.angle_beta   90.00
_cell.angle_gamma   90.00
#
_symmetry.space_group_name_H-M   'P 1'
#
loop_
_entity.id
_entity.type
_entity.pdbx_description
1 polymer ?
#
loop_
_entity_poly.entity_id
_entity_poly.type
_entity_poly.pdbx_seq_one_letter_code
_entity_poly.pdbx_strand_id
1 'polypeptide(L)'
;MKYNNPDAFAEESETEYETRKSIESQSATGFMFGIGGLLFLAFKIAVIFGIYFYAGFMLSKKLCGEDTGQFRIWALTLLFTYLIFCIIYFFKGIVIGLRAKKSNLWIVPWAVCLLVCCIAPALIVKSFVAAMLNLKEKQDLAYSVISWFVFVLSAIYIYGIYRFKTANAPRLLYWSYAFGLRVSL
;
A
#
# COMPACT_ATOMS: atom_id res chain seq x y z
N MET A 1 -20.00 47.99 19.76
CA MET A 1 -20.40 46.58 19.90
C MET A 1 -19.32 45.86 20.69
N LYS A 2 -19.69 45.06 21.69
CA LYS A 2 -18.74 44.37 22.55
C LYS A 2 -18.12 43.23 21.75
N TYR A 3 -16.83 43.36 21.47
CA TYR A 3 -16.07 42.48 20.58
C TYR A 3 -15.99 41.06 21.18
N ASN A 4 -16.91 40.19 20.79
CA ASN A 4 -16.95 38.79 21.26
C ASN A 4 -15.83 37.93 20.65
N ASN A 5 -15.16 38.43 19.61
CA ASN A 5 -14.14 37.71 18.85
C ASN A 5 -12.81 38.48 18.88
N PRO A 6 -11.77 37.99 19.58
CA PRO A 6 -10.52 38.71 19.79
C PRO A 6 -9.66 38.90 18.52
N ASP A 7 -10.04 38.24 17.41
CA ASP A 7 -9.34 38.20 16.11
C ASP A 7 -10.05 38.99 15.00
N ALA A 8 -11.14 39.69 15.29
CA ALA A 8 -11.82 40.52 14.30
C ALA A 8 -11.08 41.87 14.09
N PHE A 9 -11.20 42.48 12.91
CA PHE A 9 -10.58 43.79 12.63
C PHE A 9 -11.46 44.98 13.05
N ALA A 10 -10.85 46.07 13.52
CA ALA A 10 -11.56 47.19 14.15
C ALA A 10 -12.72 47.81 13.31
N GLU A 11 -12.68 47.71 11.99
CA GLU A 11 -13.70 48.24 11.06
C GLU A 11 -14.60 47.15 10.44
N GLU A 12 -14.43 45.90 10.83
CA GLU A 12 -15.13 44.77 10.22
C GLU A 12 -16.53 44.56 10.81
N SER A 13 -17.53 44.39 9.94
CA SER A 13 -18.88 44.00 10.35
C SER A 13 -18.96 42.52 10.76
N GLU A 14 -19.91 42.14 11.63
CA GLU A 14 -20.08 40.74 12.07
C GLU A 14 -20.24 39.76 10.90
N THR A 15 -20.95 40.18 9.85
CA THR A 15 -21.15 39.39 8.63
C THR A 15 -19.88 39.21 7.80
N GLU A 16 -19.02 40.24 7.72
CA GLU A 16 -17.73 40.13 7.03
C GLU A 16 -16.78 39.21 7.80
N TYR A 17 -16.79 39.30 9.13
CA TYR A 17 -16.01 38.42 10.00
C TYR A 17 -16.38 36.95 9.82
N GLU A 18 -17.68 36.62 9.88
CA GLU A 18 -18.15 35.25 9.67
C GLU A 18 -17.80 34.74 8.28
N THR A 19 -17.91 35.60 7.26
CA THR A 19 -17.55 35.26 5.88
C THR A 19 -16.06 34.95 5.76
N ARG A 20 -15.17 35.80 6.27
CA ARG A 20 -13.71 35.51 6.27
C ARG A 20 -13.41 34.21 7.03
N LYS A 21 -13.94 34.06 8.24
CA LYS A 21 -13.65 32.90 9.09
C LYS A 21 -14.18 31.60 8.50
N SER A 22 -15.32 31.64 7.80
CA SER A 22 -15.84 30.49 7.05
C SER A 22 -14.96 30.11 5.86
N ILE A 23 -14.41 31.09 5.13
CA ILE A 23 -13.49 30.87 4.01
C ILE A 23 -12.15 30.29 4.50
N GLU A 24 -11.59 30.84 5.58
CA GLU A 24 -10.39 30.31 6.24
C GLU A 24 -10.61 28.88 6.77
N SER A 25 -11.76 28.62 7.39
CA SER A 25 -12.11 27.27 7.86
C SER A 25 -12.28 26.28 6.71
N GLN A 26 -12.95 26.68 5.63
CA GLN A 26 -13.14 25.82 4.44
C GLN A 26 -11.81 25.53 3.73
N SER A 27 -10.95 26.54 3.57
CA SER A 27 -9.62 26.37 2.99
C SER A 27 -8.71 25.49 3.85
N ALA A 28 -8.71 25.68 5.17
CA ALA A 28 -7.97 24.83 6.11
C ALA A 28 -8.48 23.39 6.10
N THR A 29 -9.80 23.19 6.03
CA THR A 29 -10.42 21.86 5.94
C THR A 29 -10.04 21.16 4.62
N GLY A 30 -10.08 21.88 3.50
CA GLY A 30 -9.65 21.38 2.19
C GLY A 30 -8.17 20.97 2.17
N PHE A 31 -7.30 21.77 2.81
CA PHE A 31 -5.89 21.46 2.94
C PHE A 31 -5.61 20.25 3.83
N MET A 32 -6.27 20.16 4.99
CA MET A 32 -6.18 18.99 5.88
C MET A 32 -6.68 17.71 5.20
N PHE A 33 -7.78 17.79 4.45
CA PHE A 33 -8.29 16.66 3.68
C PHE A 33 -7.32 16.25 2.56
N GLY A 34 -6.71 17.23 1.89
CA GLY A 34 -5.68 17.00 0.88
C GLY A 34 -4.45 16.27 1.44
N ILE A 35 -3.91 16.75 2.57
CA ILE A 35 -2.76 16.10 3.25
C ILE A 35 -3.15 14.70 3.73
N GLY A 36 -4.31 14.56 4.38
CA GLY A 36 -4.80 13.26 4.85
C GLY A 36 -4.94 12.25 3.72
N GLY A 37 -5.48 12.68 2.57
CA GLY A 37 -5.57 11.86 1.37
C GLY A 37 -4.20 11.45 0.81
N LEU A 38 -3.24 12.38 0.76
CA LEU A 38 -1.88 12.11 0.30
C LEU A 38 -1.17 11.09 1.21
N LEU A 39 -1.27 11.26 2.53
CA LEU A 39 -0.69 10.33 3.51
C LEU A 39 -1.32 8.94 3.41
N PHE A 40 -2.65 8.87 3.24
CA PHE A 40 -3.34 7.60 3.05
C PHE A 40 -2.90 6.90 1.75
N LEU A 41 -2.70 7.66 0.67
CA LEU A 41 -2.19 7.14 -0.60
C LEU A 41 -0.74 6.64 -0.47
N ALA A 42 0.13 7.41 0.20
CA ALA A 42 1.50 7.01 0.46
C ALA A 42 1.56 5.75 1.33
N PHE A 43 0.74 5.67 2.38
CA PHE A 43 0.62 4.49 3.23
C PHE A 43 0.15 3.27 2.42
N LYS A 44 -0.85 3.44 1.55
CA LYS A 44 -1.32 2.38 0.66
C LYS A 44 -0.20 1.88 -0.26
N ILE A 45 0.56 2.77 -0.87
CA ILE A 45 1.71 2.39 -1.70
C ILE A 45 2.77 1.68 -0.85
N ALA A 46 3.10 2.18 0.33
CA ALA A 46 4.09 1.59 1.21
C ALA A 46 3.70 0.17 1.65
N VAL A 47 2.44 -0.07 2.01
CA VAL A 47 1.97 -1.41 2.41
C VAL A 47 2.04 -2.40 1.25
N ILE A 48 1.68 -1.98 0.03
CA ILE A 48 1.61 -2.87 -1.13
C ILE A 48 2.98 -3.10 -1.74
N PHE A 49 3.74 -2.03 -1.97
CA PHE A 49 5.00 -2.06 -2.71
C PHE A 49 6.22 -2.15 -1.79
N GLY A 50 6.09 -1.72 -0.54
CA GLY A 50 7.23 -1.55 0.36
C GLY A 50 7.98 -2.84 0.66
N ILE A 51 7.29 -3.97 0.80
CA ILE A 51 7.96 -5.26 1.04
C ILE A 51 8.82 -5.69 -0.15
N TYR A 52 8.33 -5.48 -1.37
CA TYR A 52 9.06 -5.84 -2.59
C TYR A 52 10.20 -4.87 -2.84
N PHE A 53 9.97 -3.59 -2.55
CA PHE A 53 11.00 -2.57 -2.61
C PHE A 53 12.13 -2.86 -1.62
N TYR A 54 11.78 -3.20 -0.38
CA TYR A 54 12.74 -3.59 0.64
C TYR A 54 13.50 -4.87 0.28
N ALA A 55 12.80 -5.89 -0.24
CA ALA A 55 13.43 -7.11 -0.73
C ALA A 55 14.42 -6.82 -1.87
N GLY A 56 14.03 -5.98 -2.84
CA GLY A 56 14.91 -5.53 -3.92
C GLY A 56 16.13 -4.76 -3.41
N PHE A 57 15.95 -3.94 -2.37
CA PHE A 57 17.03 -3.18 -1.74
C PHE A 57 18.04 -4.08 -1.03
N MET A 58 17.55 -5.05 -0.24
CA MET A 58 18.41 -6.04 0.42
C MET A 58 19.18 -6.89 -0.58
N LEU A 59 18.53 -7.31 -1.69
CA LEU A 59 19.20 -8.05 -2.76
C LEU A 59 20.29 -7.21 -3.42
N SER A 60 19.99 -5.93 -3.68
CA SER A 60 20.93 -4.99 -4.28
C SER A 60 22.16 -4.78 -3.40
N LYS A 61 21.97 -4.55 -2.09
CA LYS A 61 23.08 -4.41 -1.15
C LYS A 61 23.97 -5.64 -1.09
N LYS A 62 23.37 -6.85 -1.06
CA LYS A 62 24.15 -8.10 -1.04
C LYS A 62 24.98 -8.31 -2.30
N LEU A 63 24.47 -7.89 -3.47
CA LEU A 63 25.15 -8.09 -4.75
C LEU A 63 26.20 -7.03 -5.06
N CYS A 64 26.02 -5.80 -4.56
CA CYS A 64 26.87 -4.66 -4.93
C CYS A 64 28.01 -4.39 -3.92
N GLY A 65 27.98 -4.99 -2.72
CA GLY A 65 28.99 -4.74 -1.68
C GLY A 65 28.94 -3.30 -1.14
N GLU A 66 29.62 -3.02 -0.03
CA GLU A 66 29.53 -1.73 0.67
C GLU A 66 30.17 -0.55 -0.11
N ASP A 67 31.05 -0.84 -1.07
CA ASP A 67 31.85 0.18 -1.78
C ASP A 67 31.27 0.67 -3.11
N THR A 68 30.07 0.25 -3.49
CA THR A 68 29.45 0.68 -4.76
C THR A 68 28.64 1.96 -4.60
N GLY A 69 28.74 2.82 -5.62
CA GLY A 69 28.03 4.10 -5.66
C GLY A 69 26.52 3.95 -5.40
N GLN A 70 25.99 4.81 -4.52
CA GLN A 70 24.61 4.78 -4.03
C GLN A 70 23.59 4.71 -5.17
N PHE A 71 23.83 5.40 -6.29
CA PHE A 71 22.99 5.36 -7.50
C PHE A 71 22.80 3.94 -8.06
N ARG A 72 23.86 3.12 -8.06
CA ARG A 72 23.84 1.75 -8.58
C ARG A 72 22.95 0.84 -7.72
N ILE A 73 23.00 1.02 -6.40
CA ILE A 73 22.15 0.28 -5.45
C ILE A 73 20.67 0.63 -5.69
N TRP A 74 20.34 1.91 -5.86
CA TRP A 74 18.96 2.34 -6.16
C TRP A 74 18.47 1.83 -7.51
N ALA A 75 19.30 1.89 -8.55
CA ALA A 75 18.96 1.36 -9.87
C ALA A 75 18.70 -0.15 -9.83
N LEU A 76 19.55 -0.92 -9.15
CA LEU A 76 19.35 -2.35 -8.94
C LEU A 76 18.11 -2.64 -8.10
N THR A 77 17.82 -1.82 -7.10
CA THR A 77 16.64 -1.98 -6.24
C THR A 77 15.37 -1.87 -7.07
N LEU A 78 15.29 -0.85 -7.94
CA LEU A 78 14.18 -0.68 -8.87
C LEU A 78 14.07 -1.85 -9.84
N LEU A 79 15.21 -2.32 -10.38
CA LEU A 79 15.24 -3.46 -11.29
C LEU A 79 14.72 -4.74 -10.63
N PHE A 80 15.20 -5.09 -9.43
CA PHE A 80 14.74 -6.28 -8.71
C PHE A 80 13.28 -6.18 -8.31
N THR A 81 12.85 -5.00 -7.85
CA THR A 81 11.44 -4.76 -7.53
C THR A 81 10.56 -4.99 -8.76
N TYR A 82 10.96 -4.45 -9.92
CA TYR A 82 10.27 -4.67 -11.19
C TYR A 82 10.24 -6.16 -11.58
N LEU A 83 11.34 -6.89 -11.44
CA LEU A 83 11.39 -8.33 -11.71
C LEU A 83 10.44 -9.13 -10.81
N ILE A 84 10.38 -8.81 -9.52
CA ILE A 84 9.44 -9.43 -8.59
C ILE A 84 7.99 -9.19 -9.05
N PHE A 85 7.66 -7.97 -9.47
CA PHE A 85 6.34 -7.66 -10.01
C PHE A 85 6.05 -8.42 -11.30
N CYS A 86 7.00 -8.53 -12.23
CA CYS A 86 6.85 -9.35 -13.42
C CYS A 86 6.47 -10.78 -13.05
N ILE A 87 7.20 -11.41 -12.12
CA ILE A 87 6.91 -12.78 -11.66
C ILE A 87 5.49 -12.89 -11.09
N ILE A 88 5.06 -11.94 -10.25
CA ILE A 88 3.70 -11.93 -9.67
C ILE A 88 2.63 -11.86 -10.77
N TYR A 89 2.80 -10.96 -11.75
CA TYR A 89 1.82 -10.80 -12.83
C TYR A 89 1.87 -11.94 -13.86
N PHE A 90 3.03 -12.59 -14.03
CA PHE A 90 3.16 -13.84 -14.78
C PHE A 90 2.33 -14.96 -14.15
N PHE A 91 2.46 -15.18 -12.84
CA PHE A 91 1.62 -16.16 -12.13
C PHE A 91 0.14 -15.80 -12.20
N LYS A 92 -0.21 -14.51 -12.11
CA LYS A 92 -1.59 -14.06 -12.33
C LYS A 92 -2.10 -14.45 -13.73
N GLY A 93 -1.28 -14.33 -14.77
CA GLY A 93 -1.59 -14.80 -16.12
C GLY A 93 -1.87 -16.30 -16.17
N ILE A 94 -1.02 -17.10 -15.53
CA ILE A 94 -1.18 -18.56 -15.42
C ILE A 94 -2.50 -18.93 -14.72
N VAL A 95 -2.83 -18.27 -13.60
CA VAL A 95 -4.08 -18.52 -12.86
C VAL A 95 -5.30 -18.32 -13.77
N ILE A 96 -5.28 -17.29 -14.60
CA ILE A 96 -6.41 -16.94 -15.48
C ILE A 96 -6.51 -17.94 -16.65
N GLY A 97 -5.40 -18.29 -17.30
CA GLY A 97 -5.45 -19.27 -18.40
C GLY A 97 -5.79 -20.68 -17.92
N LEU A 98 -5.23 -21.14 -16.79
CA LEU A 98 -5.61 -22.43 -16.20
C LEU A 98 -7.09 -22.47 -15.78
N ARG A 99 -7.63 -21.35 -15.29
CA ARG A 99 -9.05 -21.24 -14.99
C ARG A 99 -9.92 -21.32 -16.25
N ALA A 100 -9.49 -20.71 -17.36
CA ALA A 100 -10.19 -20.83 -18.64
C ALA A 100 -10.26 -22.30 -19.11
N LYS A 101 -9.24 -23.10 -18.80
CA LYS A 101 -9.16 -24.54 -19.10
C LYS A 101 -9.94 -25.44 -18.12
N LYS A 102 -10.63 -24.88 -17.12
CA LYS A 102 -11.36 -25.61 -16.05
C LYS A 102 -10.51 -26.62 -15.26
N SER A 103 -9.18 -26.52 -15.27
CA SER A 103 -8.32 -27.43 -14.52
C SER A 103 -8.10 -26.93 -13.09
N ASN A 104 -8.18 -27.78 -12.06
CA ASN A 104 -7.97 -27.36 -10.66
C ASN A 104 -6.53 -26.90 -10.33
N LEU A 105 -5.59 -27.05 -11.27
CA LEU A 105 -4.19 -26.63 -11.13
C LEU A 105 -4.03 -25.12 -10.95
N TRP A 106 -5.05 -24.30 -11.28
CA TRP A 106 -5.02 -22.84 -11.06
C TRP A 106 -4.86 -22.46 -9.57
N ILE A 107 -5.24 -23.34 -8.65
CA ILE A 107 -5.20 -23.08 -7.20
C ILE A 107 -3.74 -22.94 -6.72
N VAL A 108 -2.80 -23.66 -7.31
CA VAL A 108 -1.38 -23.65 -6.90
C VAL A 108 -0.74 -22.27 -7.11
N PRO A 109 -0.67 -21.72 -8.33
CA PRO A 109 -0.11 -20.38 -8.54
C PRO A 109 -0.93 -19.29 -7.85
N TRP A 110 -2.25 -19.50 -7.69
CA TRP A 110 -3.10 -18.57 -6.93
C TRP A 110 -2.73 -18.53 -5.44
N ALA A 111 -2.52 -19.70 -4.82
CA ALA A 111 -2.11 -19.79 -3.42
C ALA A 111 -0.73 -19.18 -3.18
N VAL A 112 0.22 -19.39 -4.11
CA VAL A 112 1.54 -18.76 -4.08
C VAL A 112 1.42 -17.23 -4.16
N CYS A 113 0.63 -16.71 -5.10
CA CYS A 113 0.37 -15.27 -5.19
C CYS A 113 -0.27 -14.72 -3.91
N LEU A 114 -1.21 -15.45 -3.30
CA LEU A 114 -1.89 -15.01 -2.08
C LEU A 114 -0.92 -15.00 -0.88
N LEU A 115 -0.08 -16.02 -0.75
CA LEU A 115 0.95 -16.09 0.30
C LEU A 115 1.94 -14.94 0.18
N VAL A 116 2.51 -14.74 -1.01
CA VAL A 116 3.53 -13.73 -1.23
C VAL A 116 2.94 -12.32 -1.21
N CYS A 117 1.76 -12.11 -1.83
CA CYS A 117 1.23 -10.77 -2.04
C CYS A 117 0.23 -10.29 -1.02
N CYS A 118 -0.44 -11.19 -0.30
CA CYS A 118 -1.43 -10.79 0.70
C CYS A 118 -0.92 -11.08 2.11
N ILE A 119 -0.36 -12.26 2.36
CA ILE A 119 0.07 -12.66 3.70
C ILE A 119 1.37 -11.97 4.10
N ALA A 120 2.40 -11.94 3.24
CA ALA A 120 3.67 -11.33 3.60
C ALA A 120 3.57 -9.83 3.96
N PRO A 121 2.88 -8.95 3.19
CA PRO A 121 2.70 -7.56 3.59
C PRO A 121 1.75 -7.41 4.78
N ALA A 122 0.72 -8.26 4.92
CA ALA A 122 -0.17 -8.24 6.08
C ALA A 122 0.58 -8.54 7.39
N LEU A 123 1.59 -9.43 7.36
CA LEU A 123 2.46 -9.68 8.52
C LEU A 123 3.27 -8.44 8.90
N ILE A 124 3.73 -7.64 7.94
CA ILE A 124 4.42 -6.39 8.23
C ILE A 124 3.47 -5.38 8.89
N VAL A 125 2.25 -5.25 8.37
CA VAL A 125 1.23 -4.37 8.98
C VAL A 125 0.94 -4.83 10.41
N LYS A 126 0.81 -6.15 10.64
CA LYS A 126 0.66 -6.74 11.97
C LYS A 126 1.81 -6.33 12.89
N SER A 127 3.06 -6.51 12.46
CA SER A 127 4.27 -6.16 13.23
C SER A 127 4.39 -4.65 13.49
N PHE A 128 3.99 -3.81 12.54
CA PHE A 128 4.02 -2.36 12.68
C PHE A 128 2.97 -1.88 13.70
N VAL A 129 1.74 -2.38 13.61
CA VAL A 129 0.69 -2.08 14.58
C VAL A 129 1.05 -2.62 15.97
N ALA A 130 1.63 -3.82 16.02
CA ALA A 130 2.20 -4.40 17.23
C ALA A 130 3.26 -3.49 17.87
N ALA A 131 4.18 -2.92 17.09
CA ALA A 131 5.20 -2.00 17.57
C ALA A 131 4.61 -0.67 18.09
N MET A 132 3.59 -0.13 17.42
CA MET A 132 2.90 1.10 17.86
C MET A 132 2.11 0.89 19.17
N LEU A 133 1.49 -0.28 19.33
CA LEU A 133 0.69 -0.62 20.51
C LEU A 133 1.54 -1.05 21.72
N ASN A 134 2.78 -1.53 21.50
CA ASN A 134 3.72 -1.91 22.55
C ASN A 134 4.21 -0.74 23.42
N LEU A 135 3.86 0.51 23.08
CA LEU A 135 4.24 1.67 23.88
C LEU A 135 3.38 1.90 25.13
N LYS A 136 2.28 1.15 25.38
CA LYS A 136 1.40 1.52 26.50
C LYS A 136 0.81 0.50 27.46
N GLU A 137 0.58 -0.78 27.17
CA GLU A 137 -0.03 -1.63 28.24
C GLU A 137 0.05 -3.14 28.04
N LYS A 138 0.45 -3.84 29.12
CA LYS A 138 0.35 -5.28 29.31
C LYS A 138 -1.13 -5.69 29.43
N GLN A 139 -1.77 -6.06 28.32
CA GLN A 139 -2.96 -6.93 28.31
C GLN A 139 -2.84 -7.93 27.16
N ASP A 140 -2.25 -9.09 27.46
CA ASP A 140 -1.81 -10.11 26.50
C ASP A 140 -2.92 -10.64 25.56
N LEU A 141 -4.18 -10.62 25.99
CA LEU A 141 -5.28 -11.23 25.24
C LEU A 141 -5.94 -10.26 24.26
N ALA A 142 -6.24 -9.03 24.69
CA ALA A 142 -6.84 -8.01 23.84
C ALA A 142 -5.89 -7.58 22.72
N TYR A 143 -4.60 -7.42 23.05
CA TYR A 143 -3.56 -7.09 22.08
C TYR A 143 -3.41 -8.16 21.00
N SER A 144 -3.38 -9.45 21.40
CA SER A 144 -3.28 -10.56 20.46
C SER A 144 -4.47 -10.59 19.50
N VAL A 145 -5.70 -10.45 20.01
CA VAL A 145 -6.91 -10.43 19.19
C VAL A 145 -6.91 -9.25 18.21
N ILE A 146 -6.57 -8.04 18.66
CA ILE A 146 -6.51 -6.85 17.78
C ILE A 146 -5.45 -7.02 16.70
N SER A 147 -4.28 -7.55 17.04
CA SER A 147 -3.19 -7.80 16.09
C SER A 147 -3.61 -8.79 14.99
N TRP A 148 -4.29 -9.88 15.36
CA TRP A 148 -4.84 -10.84 14.40
C TRP A 148 -5.97 -10.26 13.56
N PHE A 149 -6.84 -9.44 14.15
CA PHE A 149 -7.91 -8.77 13.42
C PHE A 149 -7.35 -7.82 12.36
N VAL A 150 -6.34 -7.00 12.70
CA VAL A 150 -5.62 -6.12 11.77
C VAL A 150 -4.95 -6.92 10.65
N PHE A 151 -4.35 -8.08 10.99
CA PHE A 151 -3.78 -8.98 9.98
C PHE A 151 -4.84 -9.45 8.98
N VAL A 152 -5.99 -9.96 9.44
CA VAL A 152 -7.06 -10.45 8.55
C VAL A 152 -7.63 -9.32 7.69
N LEU A 153 -7.90 -8.16 8.29
CA LEU A 153 -8.40 -6.99 7.55
C LEU A 153 -7.41 -6.52 6.49
N SER A 154 -6.12 -6.43 6.82
CA SER A 154 -5.08 -6.01 5.87
C SER A 154 -4.93 -7.02 4.73
N ALA A 155 -4.97 -8.33 5.01
CA ALA A 155 -4.92 -9.37 3.98
C ALA A 155 -6.11 -9.28 3.01
N ILE A 156 -7.33 -9.09 3.53
CA ILE A 156 -8.54 -8.91 2.72
C ILE A 156 -8.44 -7.63 1.86
N TYR A 157 -7.98 -6.54 2.46
CA TYR A 157 -7.79 -5.27 1.77
C TYR A 157 -6.80 -5.40 0.60
N ILE A 158 -5.63 -5.99 0.85
CA ILE A 158 -4.60 -6.19 -0.17
C ILE A 158 -5.11 -7.12 -1.28
N TYR A 159 -5.80 -8.22 -0.92
CA TYR A 159 -6.42 -9.12 -1.89
C TYR A 159 -7.42 -8.38 -2.80
N GLY A 160 -8.21 -7.46 -2.23
CA GLY A 160 -9.16 -6.61 -2.96
C GLY A 160 -8.51 -5.66 -3.96
N ILE A 161 -7.24 -5.29 -3.76
CA ILE A 161 -6.46 -4.45 -4.68
C ILE A 161 -5.92 -5.28 -5.85
N TYR A 162 -5.29 -6.42 -5.55
CA TYR A 162 -4.66 -7.24 -6.59
C TYR A 162 -5.67 -7.91 -7.51
N ARG A 163 -6.89 -8.19 -7.01
CA ARG A 163 -7.99 -8.86 -7.72
C ARG A 163 -7.47 -9.97 -8.64
N PHE A 164 -6.82 -10.97 -8.04
CA PHE A 164 -6.17 -12.07 -8.78
C PHE A 164 -7.12 -12.84 -9.70
N LYS A 165 -8.43 -12.75 -9.46
CA LYS A 165 -9.46 -13.40 -10.26
C LYS A 165 -9.90 -12.63 -11.51
N THR A 166 -9.53 -11.36 -11.66
CA THR A 166 -9.92 -10.51 -12.80
C THR A 166 -8.74 -10.24 -13.74
N ALA A 167 -9.00 -10.18 -15.04
CA ALA A 167 -8.02 -9.96 -16.11
C ALA A 167 -7.52 -8.50 -16.20
N ASN A 168 -7.18 -7.91 -15.06
CA ASN A 168 -6.66 -6.54 -14.97
C ASN A 168 -5.15 -6.59 -14.71
N ALA A 169 -4.37 -6.07 -15.66
CA ALA A 169 -2.92 -5.90 -15.54
C ALA A 169 -2.53 -4.48 -15.96
N PRO A 170 -1.61 -3.81 -15.24
CA PRO A 170 -1.10 -2.50 -15.65
C PRO A 170 -0.28 -2.64 -16.93
N ARG A 171 -0.32 -1.62 -17.80
CA ARG A 171 0.33 -1.65 -19.13
C ARG A 171 1.82 -2.02 -19.05
N LEU A 172 2.53 -1.54 -18.03
CA LEU A 172 3.96 -1.79 -17.84
C LEU A 172 4.28 -3.30 -17.65
N LEU A 173 3.37 -4.05 -17.04
CA LEU A 173 3.56 -5.47 -16.70
C LEU A 173 2.72 -6.40 -17.59
N TYR A 174 2.01 -5.83 -18.57
CA TYR A 174 1.09 -6.57 -19.43
C TYR A 174 1.81 -7.65 -20.25
N TRP A 175 3.04 -7.38 -20.70
CA TRP A 175 3.81 -8.38 -21.45
C TRP A 175 4.07 -9.65 -20.63
N SER A 176 4.45 -9.50 -19.36
CA SER A 176 4.68 -10.63 -18.46
C SER A 176 3.39 -11.39 -18.16
N TYR A 177 2.28 -10.66 -17.94
CA TYR A 177 0.96 -11.24 -17.81
C TYR A 177 0.52 -12.03 -19.06
N ALA A 178 0.68 -11.45 -20.24
CA ALA A 178 0.32 -12.08 -21.51
C ALA A 178 1.17 -13.32 -21.78
N PHE A 179 2.45 -13.29 -21.41
CA PHE A 179 3.33 -14.45 -21.48
C PHE A 179 2.83 -15.58 -20.56
N GLY A 180 2.46 -15.27 -19.31
CA GLY A 180 1.87 -16.25 -18.39
C GLY A 180 0.56 -16.84 -18.89
N LEU A 181 -0.31 -16.00 -19.47
CA LEU A 181 -1.55 -16.43 -20.09
C LEU A 181 -1.29 -17.42 -21.24
N ARG A 182 -0.39 -17.07 -22.17
CA ARG A 182 -0.03 -17.91 -23.34
C ARG A 182 0.52 -19.29 -22.95
N VAL A 183 1.32 -19.37 -21.88
CA VAL A 183 1.87 -20.64 -21.40
C VAL A 183 0.79 -21.56 -20.81
N SER A 184 -0.32 -20.99 -20.34
CA SER A 184 -1.34 -21.70 -19.56
C SER A 184 -2.64 -22.04 -20.31
N LEU A 185 -2.86 -21.44 -21.49
CA LEU A 185 -3.93 -21.81 -22.43
C LEU A 185 -3.58 -23.16 -23.08
#